data_AF-A0AAW4PSA1-F1
#
_entry.id   AF-A0AAW4PSA1-F1
#
_cell.length_a   1.000
_cell.length_b   1.000
_cell.length_c   1.000
_cell.angle_alpha   90.00
_cell.angle_beta   90.00
_cell.angle_gamma   90.00
#
_symmetry.space_group_name_H-M   'P 1'
#
loop_
_entity.id
_entity.type
_entity.pdbx_description
1 polymer ?
#
loop_
_entity_poly.entity_id
_entity_poly.type
_entity_poly.pdbx_seq_one_letter_code
_entity_poly.pdbx_strand_id
1 'polypeptide(L)'
;MYGNSPLGGDTEKVTLTPEQRQTLREDLAGVAARTRELLPGEYVVGSEISDSQSGPRATIAVQPPVGSVVSADYTPEDADSATITDAERDDLAQGIAASAALQVKQVMGDETTPTAQ
;
A
#
# COMPACT_ATOMS: atom_id res chain seq x y z
N MET A 1 -14.69 -5.30 -42.12
CA MET A 1 -15.10 -5.33 -40.71
C MET A 1 -13.97 -6.01 -39.96
N TYR A 2 -12.98 -5.25 -39.49
CA TYR A 2 -11.86 -5.83 -38.76
C TYR A 2 -12.31 -6.08 -37.33
N GLY A 3 -12.36 -7.36 -36.95
CA GLY A 3 -12.63 -7.78 -35.59
C GLY A 3 -11.43 -7.40 -34.73
N ASN A 4 -11.61 -6.37 -33.92
CA ASN A 4 -10.73 -6.14 -32.79
C ASN A 4 -11.02 -7.25 -31.78
N SER A 5 -10.24 -8.33 -31.81
CA SER A 5 -10.14 -9.23 -30.67
C SER A 5 -9.54 -8.43 -29.52
N PRO A 6 -10.24 -8.20 -28.40
CA PRO A 6 -9.54 -7.76 -27.21
C PRO A 6 -8.73 -8.97 -26.74
N LEU A 7 -7.42 -8.92 -26.97
CA LEU A 7 -6.48 -9.61 -26.08
C LEU A 7 -6.59 -8.93 -24.70
N GLY A 8 -7.68 -9.19 -23.99
CA GLY A 8 -7.70 -9.06 -22.55
C GLY A 8 -7.02 -10.33 -22.07
N GLY A 9 -5.71 -10.24 -21.82
CA GLY A 9 -4.96 -11.36 -21.27
C GLY A 9 -5.72 -11.90 -20.07
N ASP A 10 -5.94 -13.20 -20.06
CA ASP A 10 -6.31 -13.96 -18.87
C ASP A 10 -5.19 -13.76 -17.84
N THR A 11 -5.15 -12.60 -17.18
CA THR A 11 -4.55 -12.50 -15.84
C THR A 11 -5.37 -13.45 -15.01
N GLU A 12 -4.83 -14.64 -14.79
CA GLU A 12 -5.38 -15.68 -13.94
C GLU A 12 -5.97 -15.00 -12.71
N LYS A 13 -7.30 -14.99 -12.61
CA LYS A 13 -7.99 -14.21 -11.60
C LYS A 13 -7.66 -14.86 -10.27
N VAL A 14 -6.78 -14.24 -9.50
CA VAL A 14 -6.49 -14.67 -8.14
C VAL A 14 -7.75 -14.45 -7.32
N THR A 15 -8.56 -15.50 -7.19
CA THR A 15 -9.77 -15.49 -6.38
C THR A 15 -9.39 -15.93 -4.98
N LEU A 16 -9.29 -14.98 -4.05
CA LEU A 16 -9.12 -15.32 -2.64
C LEU A 16 -10.42 -15.80 -2.03
N THR A 17 -10.32 -16.83 -1.19
CA THR A 17 -11.41 -17.27 -0.33
C THR A 17 -11.73 -16.19 0.71
N PRO A 18 -12.96 -16.14 1.26
CA PRO A 18 -13.31 -15.19 2.32
C PRO A 18 -12.40 -15.29 3.55
N GLU A 19 -11.88 -16.48 3.86
CA GLU A 19 -10.93 -16.70 4.95
C GLU A 19 -9.58 -16.02 4.65
N GLN A 20 -9.02 -16.23 3.47
CA GLN A 20 -7.79 -15.58 3.03
C GLN A 20 -7.91 -14.05 3.01
N ARG A 21 -9.07 -13.53 2.60
CA ARG A 21 -9.35 -12.09 2.65
C ARG A 21 -9.39 -11.55 4.07
N GLN A 22 -9.89 -12.36 5.01
CA GLN A 22 -9.91 -11.99 6.42
C GLN A 22 -8.50 -11.98 6.99
N THR A 23 -7.69 -13.00 6.70
CA THR A 23 -6.27 -13.06 7.07
C THR A 23 -5.49 -11.86 6.53
N LEU A 24 -5.62 -11.55 5.23
CA LEU A 24 -4.98 -10.38 4.62
C LEU A 24 -5.38 -9.07 5.31
N ARG A 25 -6.64 -8.95 5.72
CA ARG A 25 -7.13 -7.77 6.46
C ARG A 25 -6.46 -7.63 7.82
N GLU A 26 -6.37 -8.72 8.57
CA GLU A 26 -5.71 -8.75 9.88
C GLU A 26 -4.23 -8.44 9.73
N ASP A 27 -3.59 -8.99 8.70
CA ASP A 27 -2.20 -8.75 8.38
C ASP A 27 -1.90 -7.29 8.04
N LEU A 28 -2.71 -6.67 7.17
CA LEU A 28 -2.60 -5.25 6.84
C LEU A 28 -2.87 -4.35 8.05
N ALA A 29 -3.81 -4.73 8.91
CA ALA A 29 -4.01 -4.03 10.17
C ALA A 29 -2.76 -4.11 11.06
N GLY A 30 -2.09 -5.27 11.06
CA GLY A 30 -0.77 -5.46 11.67
C GLY A 30 0.31 -4.57 11.04
N VAL A 31 0.40 -4.50 9.72
CA VAL A 31 1.35 -3.60 9.01
C VAL A 31 1.09 -2.15 9.40
N ALA A 32 -0.17 -1.73 9.39
CA ALA A 32 -0.56 -0.36 9.73
C ALA A 32 -0.22 -0.01 11.19
N ALA A 33 -0.49 -0.93 12.12
CA ALA A 33 -0.12 -0.78 13.53
C ALA A 33 1.41 -0.67 13.69
N ARG A 34 2.16 -1.55 13.03
CA ARG A 34 3.62 -1.57 13.08
C ARG A 34 4.24 -0.31 12.49
N THR A 35 3.73 0.14 11.35
CA THR A 35 4.12 1.41 10.72
C THR A 35 3.92 2.59 11.66
N ARG A 36 2.79 2.60 12.38
CA ARG A 36 2.48 3.63 13.37
C ARG A 36 3.42 3.61 14.58
N GLU A 37 3.99 2.47 14.94
CA GLU A 37 5.01 2.40 16.00
C GLU A 37 6.37 2.98 15.55
N LEU A 38 6.68 2.87 14.25
CA LEU A 38 7.92 3.40 13.66
C LEU A 38 7.88 4.93 13.47
N LEU A 39 6.69 5.52 13.43
CA LEU A 39 6.47 6.92 13.14
C LEU A 39 5.95 7.69 14.39
N PRO A 40 6.20 9.00 14.47
CA PRO A 40 5.57 9.86 15.47
C PRO A 40 4.05 9.80 15.40
N GLY A 41 3.37 10.05 16.53
CA GLY A 41 1.90 10.00 16.62
C GLY A 41 1.14 11.03 15.76
N GLU A 42 1.85 11.93 15.07
CA GLU A 42 1.30 12.89 14.11
C GLU A 42 1.02 12.26 12.74
N TYR A 43 1.60 11.09 12.44
CA TYR A 43 1.37 10.36 11.19
C TYR A 43 0.10 9.53 11.31
N VAL A 44 -0.79 9.66 10.34
CA VAL A 44 -2.03 8.89 10.27
C VAL A 44 -1.83 7.74 9.30
N VAL A 45 -2.04 6.51 9.76
CA VAL A 45 -1.91 5.30 8.94
C VAL A 45 -3.28 4.67 8.74
N GLY A 46 -3.59 4.29 7.50
CA GLY A 46 -4.79 3.58 7.11
C GLY A 46 -4.48 2.42 6.18
N SER A 47 -5.35 1.41 6.18
CA SER A 47 -5.29 0.29 5.25
C SER A 47 -6.67 0.04 4.67
N GLU A 48 -6.72 -0.29 3.38
CA GLU A 48 -7.93 -0.61 2.64
C GLU A 48 -7.72 -1.88 1.82
N ILE A 49 -8.75 -2.71 1.72
CA ILE A 49 -8.78 -3.84 0.79
C ILE A 49 -9.92 -3.60 -0.18
N SER A 50 -9.59 -3.53 -1.46
CA SER A 50 -10.51 -3.33 -2.56
C SER A 50 -10.49 -4.53 -3.51
N ASP A 51 -11.66 -5.03 -3.89
CA ASP A 51 -11.77 -6.03 -4.95
C ASP A 51 -11.70 -5.33 -6.31
N SER A 52 -10.61 -5.54 -7.05
CA SER A 52 -10.46 -5.04 -8.41
C SER A 52 -10.78 -6.12 -9.44
N GLN A 53 -10.97 -5.72 -10.70
CA GLN A 53 -11.21 -6.66 -11.79
C GLN A 53 -10.10 -7.70 -11.99
N SER A 54 -8.89 -7.39 -11.51
CA SER A 54 -7.70 -8.25 -11.55
C SER A 54 -7.50 -9.11 -10.31
N GLY A 55 -8.36 -9.01 -9.28
CA GLY A 55 -8.20 -9.68 -8.00
C GLY A 55 -8.28 -8.73 -6.80
N PRO A 56 -8.18 -9.26 -5.58
CA PRO A 56 -8.14 -8.45 -4.36
C PRO A 56 -6.86 -7.63 -4.34
N ARG A 57 -7.00 -6.34 -4.04
CA ARG A 57 -5.90 -5.40 -3.86
C ARG A 57 -5.93 -4.88 -2.43
N ALA A 58 -4.81 -4.99 -1.77
CA ALA A 58 -4.56 -4.34 -0.50
C ALA A 58 -3.82 -3.03 -0.74
N THR A 59 -4.21 -1.96 -0.05
CA THR A 59 -3.54 -0.67 -0.14
C THR A 59 -3.30 -0.16 1.28
N ILE A 60 -2.08 0.26 1.57
CA ILE A 60 -1.72 0.91 2.83
C ILE A 60 -1.37 2.36 2.51
N ALA A 61 -1.90 3.30 3.28
CA ALA A 61 -1.67 4.71 3.13
C ALA A 61 -1.17 5.31 4.46
N VAL A 62 -0.16 6.17 4.37
CA VAL A 62 0.38 6.98 5.46
C VAL A 62 0.23 8.44 5.06
N GLN A 63 -0.53 9.19 5.85
CA GLN A 63 -0.63 10.65 5.77
C GLN A 63 0.35 11.26 6.78
N PRO A 64 1.42 11.92 6.31
CA PRO A 64 2.27 12.73 7.17
C PRO A 64 1.57 14.03 7.60
N PRO A 65 2.02 14.68 8.68
CA PRO A 65 1.45 15.97 9.11
C PRO A 65 1.67 17.09 8.09
N VAL A 66 2.74 17.01 7.30
CA VAL A 66 3.05 17.94 6.22
C VAL A 66 3.39 17.17 4.94
N GLY A 67 2.80 17.58 3.82
CA GLY A 67 2.98 16.92 2.53
C GLY A 67 1.85 15.98 2.11
N SER A 68 2.12 15.21 1.06
CA SER A 68 1.14 14.33 0.42
C SER A 68 1.07 12.96 1.09
N VAL A 69 -0.09 12.30 0.95
CA VAL A 69 -0.27 10.90 1.35
C VAL A 69 0.70 10.02 0.56
N VAL A 70 1.41 9.15 1.27
CA VAL A 70 2.22 8.08 0.69
C VAL A 70 1.41 6.80 0.77
N SER A 71 1.28 6.09 -0.34
CA SER A 71 0.55 4.82 -0.38
C SER A 71 1.39 3.72 -1.04
N ALA A 72 1.15 2.49 -0.60
CA ALA A 72 1.74 1.28 -1.14
C ALA A 72 0.61 0.29 -1.46
N ASP A 73 0.60 -0.21 -2.68
CA ASP A 73 -0.31 -1.27 -3.12
C ASP A 73 0.37 -2.63 -2.96
N TYR A 74 -0.38 -3.59 -2.45
CA TYR A 74 0.00 -5.00 -2.34
C TYR A 74 -1.08 -5.82 -3.06
N THR A 75 -0.66 -6.58 -4.07
CA THR A 75 -1.57 -7.46 -4.82
C THR A 75 -1.11 -8.90 -4.62
N PRO A 76 -1.86 -9.73 -3.88
CA PRO A 76 -1.55 -11.15 -3.75
C PRO A 76 -1.63 -11.83 -5.11
N GLU A 77 -0.55 -12.51 -5.50
CA GLU A 77 -0.45 -13.28 -6.74
C GLU A 77 -1.00 -14.70 -6.58
N ASP A 78 -0.99 -15.23 -5.36
CA ASP A 78 -1.45 -16.58 -5.03
C ASP A 78 -2.16 -16.63 -3.66
N ALA A 79 -2.77 -17.78 -3.36
CA ALA A 79 -3.36 -18.10 -2.07
C ALA A 79 -2.37 -17.94 -0.90
N ASP A 80 -1.11 -18.33 -1.10
CA ASP A 80 -0.05 -18.19 -0.10
C ASP A 80 0.39 -16.73 0.07
N SER A 81 0.38 -15.94 -1.01
CA SER A 81 0.62 -14.49 -0.98
C SER A 81 -0.52 -13.69 -0.34
N ALA A 82 -1.64 -14.32 0.02
CA ALA A 82 -2.71 -13.68 0.76
C ALA A 82 -2.37 -13.48 2.25
N THR A 83 -1.29 -14.09 2.72
CA THR A 83 -0.80 -13.96 4.11
C THR A 83 0.49 -13.14 4.09
N ILE A 84 0.55 -12.11 4.94
CA ILE A 84 1.76 -11.30 5.09
C ILE A 84 2.49 -11.81 6.34
N THR A 85 3.66 -12.40 6.16
CA THR A 85 4.48 -12.86 7.28
C THR A 85 4.96 -11.69 8.14
N ASP A 86 5.36 -11.95 9.40
CA ASP A 86 5.90 -10.91 10.28
C ASP A 86 7.10 -10.17 9.68
N ALA A 87 7.96 -10.89 8.94
CA ALA A 87 9.09 -10.29 8.24
C ALA A 87 8.62 -9.33 7.15
N GLU A 88 7.72 -9.77 6.27
CA GLU A 88 7.14 -8.92 5.22
C GLU A 88 6.39 -7.73 5.82
N ARG A 89 5.72 -7.93 6.96
CA ARG A 89 5.02 -6.87 7.67
C ARG A 89 5.98 -5.79 8.12
N ASP A 90 7.11 -6.17 8.72
CA ASP A 90 8.15 -5.23 9.15
C ASP A 90 8.79 -4.53 7.95
N ASP A 91 9.10 -5.25 6.87
CA ASP A 91 9.66 -4.69 5.64
C ASP A 91 8.72 -3.67 4.98
N LEU A 92 7.42 -4.01 4.83
CA LEU A 92 6.40 -3.12 4.29
C LEU A 92 6.21 -1.89 5.17
N ALA A 93 6.12 -2.09 6.49
CA ALA A 93 5.97 -1.00 7.45
C ALA A 93 7.17 -0.05 7.42
N GLN A 94 8.38 -0.59 7.37
CA GLN A 94 9.61 0.20 7.28
C GLN A 94 9.72 0.93 5.94
N GLY A 95 9.35 0.28 4.83
CA GLY A 95 9.35 0.88 3.50
C GLY A 95 8.44 2.10 3.42
N ILE A 96 7.17 1.94 3.82
CA ILE A 96 6.21 3.06 3.77
C ILE A 96 6.55 4.15 4.79
N ALA A 97 7.04 3.79 5.98
CA ALA A 97 7.49 4.75 6.99
C ALA A 97 8.69 5.57 6.50
N ALA A 98 9.67 4.92 5.86
CA ALA A 98 10.83 5.58 5.28
C ALA A 98 10.40 6.55 4.17
N SER A 99 9.48 6.15 3.29
CA SER A 99 8.93 7.01 2.25
C SER A 99 8.16 8.20 2.83
N ALA A 100 7.34 7.98 3.86
CA ALA A 100 6.62 9.05 4.55
C ALA A 100 7.57 10.06 5.24
N ALA A 101 8.61 9.56 5.91
CA ALA A 101 9.63 10.40 6.52
C ALA A 101 10.43 11.20 5.48
N LEU A 102 10.74 10.57 4.33
CA LEU A 102 11.40 11.24 3.23
C LEU A 102 10.52 12.33 2.61
N GLN A 103 9.20 12.09 2.48
CA GLN A 103 8.24 13.07 1.98
C GLN A 103 8.23 14.34 2.84
N VAL A 104 8.20 14.19 4.17
CA VAL A 104 8.25 15.33 5.09
C VAL A 104 9.56 16.10 4.96
N LYS A 105 10.69 15.39 4.86
CA LYS A 105 12.00 16.00 4.65
C LYS A 105 12.08 16.76 3.32
N GLN A 106 11.51 16.20 2.25
CA GLN A 106 11.45 16.87 0.95
C GLN A 106 10.60 18.14 1.05
N VAL A 107 9.42 18.11 1.68
CA VAL A 107 8.57 19.29 1.82
C VAL A 107 9.28 20.39 2.62
N MET A 108 9.86 20.07 3.78
CA MET A 108 10.61 21.05 4.57
C MET A 108 11.88 21.55 3.86
N GLY A 109 12.51 20.71 3.03
CA GLY A 109 13.70 21.08 2.25
C GLY A 109 13.37 21.93 1.02
N ASP A 110 12.27 21.61 0.34
CA ASP A 110 11.80 22.27 -0.88
C ASP A 110 11.19 23.65 -0.57
N GLU A 111 10.69 23.87 0.64
CA GLU A 111 10.33 25.20 1.16
C GLU A 111 11.53 26.20 1.19
N THR A 112 12.77 25.71 1.04
CA THR A 112 13.95 26.60 0.89
C THR A 112 14.33 26.92 -0.55
N THR A 113 13.66 26.34 -1.54
CA THR A 113 13.77 26.76 -2.94
C THR A 113 12.60 27.67 -3.29
N PRO A 114 12.78 29.01 -3.33
CA PRO A 114 11.78 29.86 -3.94
C PRO A 114 11.72 29.45 -5.41
N THR A 115 10.65 28.75 -5.79
CA THR A 115 10.31 28.55 -7.19
C THR A 115 10.00 29.93 -7.75
N ALA A 116 11.03 30.61 -8.25
CA ALA A 116 10.87 31.82 -9.04
C ALA A 116 10.14 31.43 -10.34
N GLN A 117 8.92 31.93 -10.49
CA GLN A 117 8.19 32.02 -11.75
C GLN A 117 7.68 33.46 -11.86
#